data_AF-A0A1F2TZ76-F1
#
_entry.id   AF-A0A1F2TZ76-F1
#
_cell.length_a   1.000
_cell.length_b   1.000
_cell.length_c   1.000
_cell.angle_alpha   90.00
_cell.angle_beta   90.00
_cell.angle_gamma   90.00
#
_symmetry.space_group_name_H-M   'P 1'
#
loop_
_entity.id
_entity.type
_entity.pdbx_description
1 polymer ?
#
loop_
_entity_poly.entity_id
_entity_poly.type
_entity_poly.pdbx_seq_one_letter_code
_entity_poly.pdbx_strand_id
1 'polypeptide(L)' 'MSLVRLLGFTTLACGCVVGRYREVATSREVSYVEEKGKACGSHGHRRNHTIVSERLAAVLPVALASRAS' A
#
# COMPACT_ATOMS: atom_id res chain seq x y z
N MET A 1 8.43 17.23 11.96
CA MET A 1 8.37 16.66 10.61
C MET A 1 9.19 15.37 10.60
N SER A 2 8.61 14.21 10.30
CA SER A 2 9.35 12.95 10.20
C SER A 2 9.82 12.72 8.75
N LEU A 3 11.02 12.14 8.59
CA LEU A 3 11.50 11.70 7.28
C LEU A 3 10.82 10.37 6.92
N VAL A 4 10.12 10.37 5.79
CA VAL A 4 9.46 9.19 5.24
C VAL A 4 10.02 8.89 3.85
N ARG A 5 10.10 7.60 3.52
CA ARG A 5 10.45 7.13 2.18
C ARG A 5 9.21 6.50 1.54
N LEU A 6 8.84 6.96 0.36
CA LEU A 6 7.83 6.28 -0.46
C LEU A 6 8.38 4.91 -0.90
N LEU A 7 7.65 3.85 -0.59
CA LEU A 7 7.97 2.48 -0.99
C LEU A 7 7.26 2.08 -2.29
N GLY A 8 6.08 2.66 -2.53
CA GLY A 8 5.28 2.41 -3.73
C GLY A 8 3.88 2.98 -3.58
N PHE A 9 3.08 2.84 -4.64
CA PHE A 9 1.68 3.20 -4.63
C PHE A 9 0.86 2.14 -5.36
N THR A 10 -0.44 2.11 -5.10
CA THR A 10 -1.38 1.20 -5.77
C THR A 10 -2.72 1.88 -5.95
N THR A 11 -3.34 1.67 -7.10
CA THR A 11 -4.70 2.12 -7.37
C THR A 11 -5.68 0.99 -7.04
N LEU A 12 -6.67 1.29 -6.22
CA LEU A 12 -7.74 0.35 -5.86
C LEU A 12 -8.80 0.30 -6.97
N ALA A 13 -9.60 -0.77 -7.01
CA ALA A 13 -10.66 -0.95 -8.00
C ALA A 13 -11.71 0.18 -8.01
N CYS A 14 -11.92 0.86 -6.87
CA CYS A 14 -12.79 2.03 -6.77
C CYS A 14 -12.17 3.34 -7.30
N GLY A 15 -10.92 3.28 -7.81
CA GLY A 15 -10.16 4.42 -8.32
C GLY A 15 -9.43 5.24 -7.26
N CYS A 16 -9.36 4.78 -6.01
CA CYS A 16 -8.56 5.47 -4.98
C CYS A 16 -7.08 5.09 -5.12
N VAL A 17 -6.19 6.04 -4.88
CA VAL A 17 -4.74 5.80 -4.87
C VAL A 17 -4.27 5.68 -3.43
N VAL A 18 -3.50 4.64 -3.13
CA VAL A 18 -2.89 4.40 -1.81
C VAL A 18 -1.37 4.45 -1.96
N GLY A 19 -0.70 5.26 -1.14
CA GLY A 19 0.75 5.33 -1.02
C GLY A 19 1.24 4.52 0.17
N ARG A 20 2.30 3.74 -0.01
CA ARG A 20 3.00 3.02 1.07
C ARG A 20 4.29 3.75 1.41
N TYR A 21 4.47 4.05 2.68
CA TYR A 21 5.59 4.81 3.22
C TYR A 21 6.32 4.03 4.30
N ARG A 22 7.61 4.29 4.45
CA ARG A 22 8.41 3.84 5.58
C ARG A 22 8.97 5.06 6.31
N GLU A 23 8.69 5.15 7.60
CA GLU A 23 9.34 6.10 8.49
C GLU A 23 10.81 5.69 8.67
N VAL A 24 11.74 6.62 8.41
CA VAL A 24 13.18 6.31 8.40
C VAL A 24 13.70 6.02 9.81
N ALA A 25 13.25 6.79 10.81
CA ALA A 25 13.73 6.68 12.18
C ALA A 25 13.26 5.40 12.89
N THR A 26 12.02 4.98 12.63
CA THR A 26 11.37 3.86 13.33
C THR A 26 11.29 2.60 12.47
N SER A 27 11.65 2.68 11.18
CA SER A 27 11.38 1.65 10.18
C SER A 27 9.92 1.22 10.09
N ARG A 28 8.99 2.00 10.64
CA ARG A 28 7.56 1.71 10.62
C ARG A 28 7.02 1.91 9.21
N GLU A 29 6.29 0.93 8.70
CA GLU A 29 5.55 1.07 7.45
C GLU A 29 4.14 1.57 7.72
N VAL A 30 3.70 2.53 6.91
CA VAL A 30 2.34 3.09 6.98
C VAL A 30 1.82 3.29 5.57
N SER A 31 0.54 2.98 5.36
CA SER A 31 -0.13 3.21 4.07
C SER A 31 -1.23 4.24 4.25
N TYR A 32 -1.30 5.19 3.32
CA TYR A 32 -2.30 6.26 3.31
C TYR A 32 -2.99 6.34 1.96
N VAL A 33 -4.23 6.79 1.96
CA VAL A 33 -4.92 7.15 0.71
C VAL A 33 -4.39 8.49 0.23
N GLU A 34 -3.76 8.52 -0.93
CA GLU A 34 -3.29 9.75 -1.59
C GLU A 34 -4.43 10.47 -2.31
N GLU A 35 -5.36 9.72 -2.91
CA GLU A 35 -6.47 10.27 -3.69
C GLU A 35 -7.74 9.41 -3.54
N LYS A 36 -8.89 10.08 -3.41
CA LYS A 36 -10.20 9.41 -3.40
C LYS A 36 -10.78 9.39 -4.82
N GLY A 37 -11.02 8.19 -5.34
CA GLY A 37 -11.67 7.99 -6.63
C GLY A 37 -13.13 8.48 -6.64
N LYS A 38 -13.60 8.96 -7.80
CA LYS A 38 -14.95 9.52 -7.98
C LYS A 38 -16.08 8.52 -7.69
N ALA A 39 -15.84 7.24 -7.96
CA ALA A 39 -16.80 6.16 -7.73
C ALA A 39 -16.69 5.54 -6.32
N CYS A 40 -15.83 6.07 -5.45
CA CYS A 40 -15.57 5.45 -4.16
C CYS A 40 -16.60 5.83 -3.08
N GLY A 41 -17.43 4.86 -2.69
CA GLY A 41 -18.37 4.95 -1.56
C GLY A 41 -17.79 4.55 -0.20
N SER A 42 -16.55 4.06 -0.13
CA SER A 42 -15.94 3.63 1.14
C SER A 42 -15.57 4.83 2.01
N HIS A 43 -16.09 4.86 3.24
CA HIS A 43 -15.73 5.88 4.23
C HIS A 43 -14.25 5.80 4.64
N GLY A 44 -13.66 4.60 4.56
CA GLY A 44 -12.24 4.36 4.84
C GLY A 44 -11.28 4.87 3.76
N HIS A 45 -11.76 5.29 2.58
CA HIS A 45 -10.89 5.81 1.51
C HIS A 45 -10.88 7.34 1.44
N ARG A 46 -10.79 8.01 2.59
CA ARG A 46 -10.58 9.46 2.62
C ARG A 46 -9.11 9.78 2.40
N ARG A 47 -8.80 10.82 1.62
CA ARG A 47 -7.43 11.31 1.43
C ARG A 47 -6.74 11.54 2.79
N ASN A 48 -5.49 11.13 2.89
CA ASN A 48 -4.63 11.08 4.08
C ASN A 48 -5.13 10.15 5.19
N HIS A 49 -6.12 9.30 4.94
CA HIS A 49 -6.54 8.30 5.91
C HIS A 49 -5.62 7.09 5.88
N THR A 50 -5.23 6.62 7.07
CA THR A 50 -4.39 5.43 7.21
C THR A 50 -5.19 4.20 6.84
N ILE A 51 -4.72 3.46 5.85
CA ILE A 51 -5.20 2.12 5.59
C ILE A 51 -4.34 1.20 6.45
N VAL A 52 -4.97 0.51 7.41
CA VAL A 52 -4.28 -0.58 8.10
C VAL A 52 -3.98 -1.61 7.02
N SER A 53 -2.70 -1.75 6.66
CA SER A 53 -2.22 -2.92 5.92
C SER A 53 -2.36 -4.09 6.91
N GLU A 54 -3.58 -4.58 7.07
CA GLU A 54 -3.84 -5.85 7.71
C GLU A 54 -3.06 -6.86 6.90
N ARG A 55 -1.93 -7.29 7.48
CA ARG A 55 -0.95 -8.23 6.92
C ARG A 55 -1.47 -8.87 5.63
N LEU A 56 -1.14 -8.26 4.50
CA LEU A 56 -0.80 -9.06 3.32
C LEU A 56 0.44 -9.84 3.76
N ALA A 57 0.18 -10.93 4.50
CA ALA A 57 1.11 -12.03 4.65
C ALA A 57 1.69 -12.23 3.27
N ALA A 58 3.02 -12.10 3.19
CA ALA A 58 3.80 -12.17 1.99
C ALA A 58 3.14 -13.11 0.97
N VAL A 59 2.54 -12.55 -0.09
CA VAL A 59 2.41 -13.31 -1.33
C VAL A 59 3.85 -13.39 -1.82
N LEU A 60 4.56 -14.39 -1.30
CA LEU A 60 5.82 -14.86 -1.85
C LEU A 60 5.56 -15.03 -3.35
N PRO A 61 6.34 -14.42 -4.25
CA PRO A 61 6.33 -14.89 -5.62
C PRO A 61 6.79 -16.36 -5.55
N VAL A 62 5.87 -17.29 -5.74
CA VAL A 62 6.21 -18.68 -6.01
C VAL A 62 6.91 -18.65 -7.36
N ALA A 63 8.24 -18.51 -7.32
CA ALA A 63 9.10 -18.74 -8.45
C ALA A 63 9.08 -20.26 -8.71
N LEU A 64 8.10 -20.72 -9.48
CA LEU A 64 8.09 -22.07 -10.01
C LEU A 64 9.07 -22.13 -11.20
N ALA A 65 10.37 -22.23 -10.91
CA ALA A 65 11.35 -22.59 -11.93
C ALA A 65 11.37 -24.12 -12.02
N SER A 66 10.64 -24.67 -13.00
CA SER A 66 10.75 -26.09 -13.36
C SER A 66 12.16 -26.36 -13.88
N ARG A 67 12.82 -27.26 -13.15
CA ARG A 67 14.06 -27.97 -13.51
C ARG A 67 13.89 -28.65 -14.87
N ALA A 68 14.82 -28.36 -15.78
CA ALA A 68 14.97 -29.07 -17.04
C ALA A 68 15.61 -30.46 -16.80
N SER A 69 15.18 -31.45 -17.57
CA SER A 69 15.88 -32.72 -17.83
C SER A 69 16.09 -32.84 -19.33
#